data_AF-A0A455U955-F1
#
_entry.id   AF-A0A455U955-F1
#
_cell.length_a   1.000
_cell.length_b   1.000
_cell.length_c   1.000
_cell.angle_alpha   90.00
_cell.angle_beta   90.00
_cell.angle_gamma   90.00
#
_symmetry.space_group_name_H-M   'P 1'
#
loop_
_entity.id
_entity.type
_entity.pdbx_description
1 polymer ?
#
loop_
_entity_poly.entity_id
_entity_poly.type
_entity_poly.pdbx_seq_one_letter_code
_entity_poly.pdbx_strand_id
1 'polypeptide(L)'
;MAQTTQCPPSPYGSTLASLPLNRNVSGRYDGGMPCGRVVELSGPESSGKTAIANECMKSAQKTGGIAAFFDHERSFDTEQAEKSGLDLTPGRFVYKRV
;
A
#
# COMPACT_ATOMS: atom_id res chain seq x y z
N MET A 1 13.43 -27.09 6.34
CA MET A 1 12.05 -26.60 6.17
C MET A 1 11.74 -25.67 7.33
N ALA A 2 12.05 -24.37 7.19
CA ALA A 2 11.71 -23.38 8.20
C ALA A 2 10.41 -22.69 7.74
N GLN A 3 9.32 -22.94 8.46
CA GLN A 3 8.09 -22.17 8.31
C GLN A 3 8.38 -20.78 8.86
N THR A 4 8.47 -19.79 7.99
CA THR A 4 8.48 -18.37 8.38
C THR A 4 7.09 -18.07 8.94
N THR A 5 6.92 -18.20 10.25
CA THR A 5 5.73 -17.75 10.95
C THR A 5 5.61 -16.25 10.75
N GLN A 6 4.59 -15.86 9.98
CA GLN A 6 4.20 -14.48 9.75
C GLN A 6 4.07 -13.76 11.10
N CYS A 7 4.67 -12.56 11.16
CA CYS A 7 4.43 -11.61 12.23
C CYS A 7 2.91 -11.36 12.33
N PRO A 8 2.29 -11.41 13.52
CA PRO A 8 0.87 -11.12 13.68
C PRO A 8 0.56 -9.71 13.15
N PRO A 9 -0.65 -9.47 12.61
CA PRO A 9 -1.01 -8.16 12.09
C PRO A 9 -0.91 -7.14 13.23
N SER A 10 0.06 -6.23 13.12
CA SER A 10 0.13 -5.06 13.99
C SER A 10 -1.21 -4.32 13.88
N PRO A 11 -1.82 -3.88 14.99
CA PRO A 11 -3.04 -3.06 14.94
C PRO A 11 -2.83 -1.73 14.19
N TYR A 12 -1.59 -1.39 13.83
CA TYR A 12 -1.17 -0.17 13.13
C TYR A 12 -0.90 -0.36 11.62
N GLY A 13 -1.31 -1.49 11.05
CA GLY A 13 -1.10 -1.79 9.64
C GLY A 13 0.35 -2.13 9.28
N SER A 14 0.54 -2.47 8.01
CA SER A 14 1.82 -2.95 7.49
C SER A 14 2.79 -1.78 7.24
N THR A 15 4.03 -1.93 7.72
CA THR A 15 5.09 -0.92 7.61
C THR A 15 5.32 -0.52 6.14
N LEU A 16 5.28 0.78 5.82
CA LEU A 16 5.63 1.27 4.48
C LEU A 16 7.15 1.29 4.31
N ALA A 17 7.62 1.29 3.06
CA ALA A 17 9.04 1.40 2.75
C ALA A 17 9.69 2.68 3.31
N SER A 18 8.92 3.76 3.51
CA SER A 18 9.40 5.04 4.02
C SER A 18 9.22 5.18 5.53
N LEU A 19 10.32 5.01 6.28
CA LEU A 19 10.33 5.20 7.74
C LEU A 19 9.86 6.59 8.21
N PRO A 20 10.20 7.72 7.53
CA PRO A 20 9.70 9.03 7.92
C PRO A 20 8.17 9.12 7.81
N LEU A 21 7.59 8.52 6.76
CA LEU A 21 6.14 8.52 6.60
C LEU A 21 5.48 7.69 7.68
N ASN A 22 6.01 6.51 8.01
CA ASN A 22 5.52 5.67 9.12
C ASN A 22 5.48 6.48 10.42
N ARG A 23 6.56 7.23 10.71
CA ARG A 23 6.62 8.07 11.91
C ARG A 23 5.53 9.14 11.91
N ASN A 24 5.27 9.78 10.77
CA ASN A 24 4.28 10.84 10.66
C ASN A 24 2.83 10.32 10.77
N VAL A 25 2.52 9.16 10.19
CA VAL A 25 1.12 8.65 10.15
C VAL A 25 0.76 7.78 11.36
N SER A 26 1.73 7.12 11.99
CA SER A 26 1.50 6.18 13.11
C SER A 26 2.12 6.62 14.43
N GLY A 27 2.95 7.67 14.42
CA GLY A 27 3.76 8.09 15.56
C GLY A 27 4.99 7.20 15.81
N ARG A 28 5.22 6.16 15.01
CA ARG A 28 6.30 5.18 15.20
C ARG A 28 7.00 4.82 13.88
N TYR A 29 8.29 4.50 13.93
CA TYR A 29 9.04 4.10 12.73
C TYR A 29 8.69 2.68 12.25
N ASP A 30 8.31 1.80 13.18
CA ASP A 30 7.88 0.42 12.93
C ASP A 30 6.37 0.29 12.62
N GLY A 31 5.62 1.40 12.68
CA GLY A 31 4.20 1.43 12.32
C GLY A 31 3.97 1.55 10.81
N GLY A 32 2.71 1.74 10.42
CA GLY A 32 2.29 1.88 9.03
C GLY A 32 0.99 2.67 8.90
N MET A 33 0.31 2.53 7.76
CA MET A 33 -0.99 3.16 7.58
C MET A 33 -2.04 2.54 8.52
N PRO A 34 -2.88 3.34 9.18
CA PRO A 34 -3.88 2.83 10.12
C PRO A 34 -4.91 1.95 9.40
N CYS A 35 -5.15 0.76 9.92
CA CYS A 35 -6.24 -0.09 9.46
C CYS A 35 -7.59 0.39 10.01
N GLY A 36 -8.68 0.14 9.27
CA GLY A 36 -10.05 0.49 9.69
C GLY A 36 -10.34 2.00 9.71
N ARG A 37 -9.49 2.81 9.06
CA ARG A 37 -9.67 4.27 8.93
C ARG A 37 -9.58 4.68 7.47
N VAL A 38 -10.21 5.82 7.18
CA VAL A 38 -10.05 6.52 5.90
C VAL A 38 -8.88 7.49 6.03
N VAL A 39 -7.98 7.49 5.04
CA VAL A 39 -6.81 8.38 4.97
C VAL A 39 -6.89 9.16 3.66
N GLU A 40 -6.68 10.46 3.75
CA GLU A 40 -6.58 11.34 2.58
C GLU A 40 -5.12 11.71 2.33
N LEU A 41 -4.68 11.62 1.07
CA LEU A 41 -3.39 12.09 0.60
C LEU A 41 -3.62 13.23 -0.38
N SER A 42 -3.39 14.46 0.07
CA SER A 42 -3.55 15.68 -0.74
C SER A 42 -2.20 16.34 -1.03
N GLY A 43 -2.11 17.02 -2.17
CA GLY A 43 -0.91 17.73 -2.57
C GLY A 43 -0.86 17.99 -4.08
N PRO A 44 0.11 18.82 -4.54
CA PRO A 44 0.27 19.16 -5.95
C PRO A 44 0.43 17.94 -6.86
N GLU A 45 0.18 18.11 -8.16
CA GLU A 45 0.52 17.09 -9.15
C GLU A 45 2.01 16.70 -9.05
N SER A 46 2.32 15.43 -9.29
CA SER A 46 3.70 14.91 -9.21
C SER A 46 4.36 14.96 -7.80
N SER A 47 3.61 15.23 -6.73
CA SER A 47 4.12 15.16 -5.34
C SER A 47 4.29 13.73 -4.78
N GLY A 48 4.01 12.69 -5.58
CA GLY A 48 4.18 11.29 -5.18
C GLY A 48 2.95 10.61 -4.57
N LYS A 49 1.76 11.22 -4.65
CA LYS A 49 0.50 10.64 -4.12
C LYS A 49 0.23 9.21 -4.62
N THR A 50 0.27 9.00 -5.94
CA THR A 50 0.07 7.68 -6.56
C THR A 50 1.16 6.70 -6.17
N ALA A 51 2.40 7.16 -6.01
CA ALA A 51 3.50 6.33 -5.55
C ALA A 51 3.30 5.85 -4.10
N ILE A 52 2.84 6.73 -3.21
CA ILE A 52 2.47 6.37 -1.83
C ILE A 52 1.30 5.38 -1.83
N ALA A 53 0.26 5.63 -2.64
CA ALA A 53 -0.86 4.70 -2.77
C ALA A 53 -0.40 3.30 -3.23
N ASN A 54 0.52 3.23 -4.18
CA ASN A 54 1.12 1.99 -4.63
C ASN A 54 1.91 1.28 -3.52
N GLU A 55 2.74 1.99 -2.74
CA GLU A 55 3.41 1.42 -1.57
C GLU A 55 2.42 0.87 -0.52
N CYS A 56 1.33 1.59 -0.26
CA CYS A 56 0.28 1.13 0.65
C CYS A 56 -0.34 -0.19 0.16
N MET A 57 -0.64 -0.29 -1.13
CA MET A 57 -1.20 -1.51 -1.73
C MET A 57 -0.23 -2.69 -1.61
N LYS A 58 1.05 -2.50 -1.96
CA LYS A 58 2.08 -3.54 -1.79
C LYS A 58 2.23 -3.97 -0.34
N SER A 59 2.19 -3.01 0.59
CA SER A 59 2.30 -3.27 2.02
C SER A 59 1.13 -4.14 2.50
N ALA A 60 -0.09 -3.84 2.08
CA ALA A 60 -1.27 -4.65 2.38
C ALA A 60 -1.14 -6.09 1.81
N GLN A 61 -0.68 -6.23 0.57
CA GLN A 61 -0.46 -7.53 -0.07
C GLN A 61 0.61 -8.37 0.63
N LYS A 62 1.70 -7.74 1.12
CA LYS A 62 2.75 -8.42 1.90
C LYS A 62 2.22 -9.05 3.19
N THR A 63 1.19 -8.46 3.78
CA THR A 63 0.50 -9.03 4.95
C THR A 63 -0.58 -10.05 4.60
N GLY A 64 -0.68 -10.47 3.34
CA GLY A 64 -1.69 -11.42 2.87
C GLY A 64 -3.04 -10.79 2.51
N GLY A 65 -3.14 -9.46 2.51
CA GLY A 65 -4.35 -8.74 2.11
C GLY A 65 -4.53 -8.66 0.59
N ILE A 66 -5.67 -8.09 0.20
CA ILE A 66 -6.04 -7.79 -1.19
C ILE A 66 -5.99 -6.27 -1.35
N ALA A 67 -5.39 -5.79 -2.44
CA ALA A 67 -5.40 -4.37 -2.77
C ALA A 67 -6.48 -4.07 -3.81
N ALA A 68 -7.15 -2.92 -3.67
CA ALA A 68 -8.09 -2.42 -4.67
C ALA A 68 -7.72 -0.99 -5.07
N PHE A 69 -7.69 -0.71 -6.37
CA PHE A 69 -7.39 0.61 -6.90
C PHE A 69 -8.49 1.07 -7.85
N PHE A 70 -9.11 2.20 -7.51
CA PHE A 70 -10.16 2.84 -8.29
C PHE A 70 -9.57 4.09 -8.94
N ASP A 71 -9.32 4.02 -10.23
CA ASP A 71 -8.64 5.07 -10.99
C ASP A 71 -9.67 5.91 -11.75
N HIS A 72 -9.87 7.15 -11.27
CA HIS A 72 -10.71 8.16 -11.91
C HIS A 72 -9.89 9.11 -12.82
N GLU A 73 -8.57 9.15 -12.65
CA GLU A 73 -7.69 10.07 -13.39
C GLU A 73 -7.05 9.41 -14.61
N ARG A 74 -7.24 8.09 -14.79
CA ARG A 74 -6.69 7.27 -15.89
C ARG A 74 -5.16 7.36 -15.99
N SER A 75 -4.52 7.57 -14.85
CA SER A 75 -3.08 7.82 -14.75
C SER A 75 -2.30 6.63 -14.19
N PHE A 76 -2.98 5.55 -13.77
CA PHE A 76 -2.34 4.40 -13.17
C PHE A 76 -1.86 3.37 -14.21
N ASP A 77 -0.55 3.14 -14.21
CA ASP A 77 0.14 2.16 -15.05
C ASP A 77 0.36 0.86 -14.28
N THR A 78 -0.35 -0.20 -14.70
CA THR A 78 -0.28 -1.52 -14.09
C THR A 78 1.05 -2.23 -14.34
N GLU A 79 1.69 -2.04 -15.51
CA GLU A 79 2.99 -2.66 -15.78
C GLU A 79 4.07 -2.09 -14.87
N GLN A 80 4.05 -0.77 -14.67
CA GLN A 80 4.98 -0.11 -13.76
C GLN A 80 4.71 -0.50 -12.30
N ALA A 81 3.44 -0.69 -11.93
CA ALA A 81 3.07 -1.18 -10.61
C ALA A 81 3.58 -2.61 -10.36
N GLU A 82 3.43 -3.51 -11.32
CA GLU A 82 3.95 -4.89 -11.24
C GLU A 82 5.47 -4.91 -11.07
N LYS A 83 6.21 -4.15 -11.89
CA LYS A 83 7.67 -4.00 -11.77
C LYS A 83 8.11 -3.46 -10.41
N SER A 84 7.27 -2.63 -9.78
CA SER A 84 7.52 -2.10 -8.44
C SER A 84 7.23 -3.11 -7.30
N GLY A 85 6.69 -4.29 -7.64
CA GLY A 85 6.38 -5.38 -6.72
C GLY A 85 4.92 -5.45 -6.27
N LEU A 86 3.98 -4.84 -7.01
CA LEU A 86 2.55 -5.04 -6.78
C LEU A 86 2.13 -6.37 -7.40
N ASP A 87 1.46 -7.21 -6.61
CA ASP A 87 0.97 -8.52 -7.05
C ASP A 87 -0.34 -8.34 -7.83
N LEU A 88 -0.31 -8.51 -9.15
CA LEU A 88 -1.48 -8.39 -10.03
C LEU A 88 -2.29 -9.69 -10.17
N THR A 89 -1.97 -10.73 -9.40
CA THR A 89 -2.65 -12.02 -9.49
C THR A 89 -4.15 -11.87 -9.25
N PRO A 90 -5.03 -12.53 -10.04
CA PRO A 90 -6.47 -12.53 -9.79
C PRO A 90 -6.78 -12.94 -8.35
N GLY A 91 -7.57 -12.11 -7.65
CA GLY A 91 -7.90 -12.32 -6.24
C GLY A 91 -6.90 -11.69 -5.24
N ARG A 92 -5.78 -11.12 -5.69
CA ARG A 92 -4.84 -10.33 -4.88
C ARG A 92 -4.89 -8.84 -5.20
N PHE A 93 -5.37 -8.49 -6.38
CA PHE A 93 -5.56 -7.13 -6.82
C PHE A 93 -6.88 -6.94 -7.57
N VAL A 94 -7.58 -5.84 -7.26
CA VAL A 94 -8.79 -5.42 -7.95
C VAL A 94 -8.53 -4.04 -8.54
N TYR A 95 -8.59 -3.92 -9.86
CA TYR A 95 -8.41 -2.66 -10.55
C TYR A 95 -9.70 -2.28 -11.28
N LYS A 96 -10.17 -1.05 -11.05
CA LYS A 96 -11.31 -0.51 -11.78
C LYS A 96 -10.99 0.90 -12.26
N ARG A 97 -11.14 1.09 -13.57
CA ARG A 97 -11.15 2.41 -14.21
C ARG A 97 -12.57 2.95 -14.20
N VAL A 98 -12.74 4.19 -13.78
CA VAL A 98 -14.03 4.91 -13.77
C VAL A 98 -14.01 6.01 -14.82
#